data_AF-A0A438G2J8-F1
#
_entry.id   AF-A0A438G2J8-F1
#
_cell.length_a   1.000
_cell.length_b   1.000
_cell.length_c   1.000
_cell.angle_alpha   90.00
_cell.angle_beta   90.00
_cell.angle_gamma   90.00
#
_symmetry.space_group_name_H-M   'P 1'
#
loop_
_entity.id
_entity.type
_entity.pdbx_description
1 polymer ?
#
loop_
_entity_poly.entity_id
_entity_poly.type
_entity_poly.pdbx_seq_one_letter_code
_entity_poly.pdbx_strand_id
1 'polypeptide(L)'
;MGIDTFRDDEGLERGREIQPSLLKAIEDSMISVVVFSENYAHSKWCLDELDKIMQCSREKGQKVLPIFYHVDRSDVRKQTGSFGEAFARYGNITEERVLRWRAALTEAGGLSGWHVQHGHVI
;
A
#
# COMPACT_ATOMS: atom_id res chain seq x y z
N MET A 1 4.37 -28.65 -2.70
CA MET A 1 3.49 -27.47 -2.63
C MET A 1 4.30 -26.33 -2.07
N GLY A 2 4.20 -25.15 -2.67
CA GLY A 2 4.91 -23.94 -2.26
C GLY A 2 3.96 -22.77 -2.13
N ILE A 3 4.50 -21.60 -1.82
CA ILE A 3 3.77 -20.33 -1.86
C ILE A 3 4.03 -19.73 -3.24
N ASP A 4 2.97 -19.54 -4.02
CA ASP A 4 3.04 -18.79 -5.27
C ASP A 4 2.99 -17.29 -4.95
N THR A 5 3.95 -16.53 -5.45
CA THR A 5 4.10 -15.11 -5.10
C THR A 5 4.19 -14.26 -6.35
N PHE A 6 3.32 -13.26 -6.41
CA PHE A 6 3.47 -12.15 -7.33
C PHE A 6 4.20 -11.02 -6.61
N ARG A 7 5.35 -10.60 -7.14
CA ARG A 7 6.06 -9.43 -6.67
C ARG A 7 5.78 -8.29 -7.63
N ASP A 8 5.24 -7.18 -7.12
CA ASP A 8 5.25 -5.94 -7.87
C ASP A 8 6.70 -5.43 -7.93
N ASP A 9 7.25 -5.32 -9.14
CA ASP A 9 8.54 -4.68 -9.37
C ASP A 9 8.26 -3.22 -9.72
N GLU A 10 8.66 -2.30 -8.83
CA GLU A 10 8.55 -0.83 -8.96
C GLU A 10 9.20 -0.22 -10.26
N GLY A 11 9.63 -1.07 -11.20
CA GLY A 11 10.36 -0.71 -12.42
C GLY A 11 9.72 -1.12 -13.76
N LEU A 12 8.60 -1.86 -13.79
CA LEU A 12 7.96 -2.21 -15.07
C LEU A 12 6.84 -1.24 -15.46
N GLU A 13 7.28 -0.26 -16.25
CA GLU A 13 6.52 0.77 -17.00
C GLU A 13 5.98 1.95 -16.18
N ARG A 14 6.87 2.90 -15.90
CA ARG A 14 6.51 4.29 -15.61
C ARG A 14 5.48 4.81 -16.63
N GLY A 15 4.23 4.98 -16.20
CA GLY A 15 3.31 5.94 -16.84
C GLY A 15 2.03 5.41 -17.49
N ARG A 16 1.60 4.17 -17.28
CA ARG A 16 0.24 3.72 -17.67
C ARG A 16 -0.42 2.95 -16.54
N GLU A 17 -1.73 3.10 -16.43
CA GLU A 17 -2.71 2.44 -15.55
C GLU A 17 -2.29 1.09 -14.95
N ILE A 18 -2.78 0.77 -13.73
CA ILE A 18 -2.51 -0.51 -13.04
C ILE A 18 -2.57 -1.65 -14.05
N GLN A 19 -1.42 -2.32 -14.29
CA GLN A 19 -1.36 -3.33 -15.34
C GLN A 19 -2.48 -4.35 -15.08
N PRO A 20 -3.26 -4.77 -16.09
CA PRO A 20 -4.35 -5.72 -15.90
C PRO A 20 -3.91 -7.03 -15.23
N SER A 21 -2.65 -7.44 -15.45
CA SER A 21 -2.01 -8.57 -14.79
C SER A 21 -1.84 -8.37 -13.28
N LEU A 22 -1.44 -7.17 -12.84
CA LEU A 22 -1.30 -6.80 -11.44
C LEU A 22 -2.66 -6.70 -10.75
N LEU A 23 -3.66 -6.08 -11.39
CA LEU A 23 -5.04 -6.07 -10.86
C LEU A 23 -5.57 -7.49 -10.64
N LYS A 24 -5.36 -8.36 -11.62
CA LYS A 24 -5.74 -9.76 -11.53
C LYS A 24 -4.98 -10.49 -10.42
N ALA A 25 -3.67 -10.27 -10.31
CA ALA A 25 -2.86 -10.87 -9.26
C ALA A 25 -3.34 -10.44 -7.86
N ILE A 26 -3.66 -9.17 -7.65
CA ILE A 26 -4.24 -8.68 -6.39
C ILE A 26 -5.59 -9.37 -6.14
N GLU A 27 -6.44 -9.48 -7.16
CA GLU A 27 -7.77 -10.06 -7.04
C GLU A 27 -7.80 -11.56 -6.78
N ASP A 28 -6.85 -12.30 -7.35
CA ASP A 28 -6.73 -13.77 -7.23
C ASP A 28 -5.91 -14.18 -5.99
N SER A 29 -5.21 -13.24 -5.35
CA SER A 29 -4.37 -13.51 -4.18
C SER A 29 -5.17 -13.71 -2.91
N MET A 30 -4.80 -14.72 -2.10
CA MET A 30 -5.37 -14.94 -0.77
C MET A 30 -4.80 -13.99 0.30
N ILE A 31 -3.55 -13.56 0.11
CA ILE A 31 -2.78 -12.75 1.06
C ILE A 31 -2.05 -11.66 0.28
N SER A 32 -2.15 -10.42 0.77
CA SER A 32 -1.35 -9.28 0.30
C SER A 32 -0.39 -8.85 1.39
N VAL A 33 0.91 -8.85 1.09
CA VAL A 33 1.95 -8.31 1.98
C VAL A 33 2.26 -6.89 1.52
N VAL A 34 1.99 -5.90 2.36
CA VAL A 34 2.20 -4.49 2.03
C VAL A 34 3.40 -3.96 2.80
N VAL A 35 4.45 -3.54 2.10
CA VAL A 35 5.67 -3.00 2.71
C VAL A 35 5.62 -1.48 2.69
N PHE A 36 5.17 -0.87 3.79
CA PHE A 36 5.22 0.58 3.95
C PHE A 36 6.65 1.03 4.22
N SER A 37 7.21 1.77 3.27
CA SER A 37 8.49 2.46 3.37
C SER A 37 8.30 3.97 3.42
N GLU A 38 9.36 4.71 3.73
CA GLU A 38 9.34 6.17 3.80
C GLU A 38 8.78 6.83 2.53
N ASN A 39 9.04 6.23 1.36
CA ASN A 39 8.62 6.76 0.06
C ASN A 39 7.36 6.12 -0.53
N TYR A 40 6.70 5.21 0.20
CA TYR A 40 5.52 4.48 -0.31
C TYR A 40 4.45 5.43 -0.87
N ALA A 41 4.07 6.45 -0.09
CA ALA A 41 3.04 7.39 -0.49
C ALA A 41 3.47 8.39 -1.58
N HIS A 42 4.75 8.48 -1.92
CA HIS A 42 5.23 9.29 -3.05
C HIS A 42 4.91 8.66 -4.41
N SER A 43 4.59 7.36 -4.43
CA SER A 43 4.14 6.64 -5.60
C SER A 43 2.61 6.59 -5.65
N LYS A 44 2.01 7.31 -6.61
CA LYS A 44 0.57 7.22 -6.89
C LYS A 44 0.13 5.78 -7.17
N TRP A 45 1.03 5.00 -7.78
CA TRP A 45 0.81 3.58 -8.07
C TRP A 45 0.63 2.76 -6.80
N CYS A 46 1.58 2.85 -5.85
CA CYS A 46 1.50 2.13 -4.58
C CYS A 46 0.24 2.49 -3.78
N LEU A 47 -0.27 3.73 -3.95
CA LEU A 47 -1.53 4.16 -3.36
C LEU A 47 -2.76 3.58 -4.06
N ASP A 48 -2.76 3.48 -5.39
CA ASP A 48 -3.84 2.81 -6.12
C ASP A 48 -3.86 1.30 -5.87
N GLU A 49 -2.69 0.66 -5.79
CA GLU A 49 -2.56 -0.74 -5.41
C GLU A 49 -3.11 -0.99 -4.01
N LEU A 50 -2.76 -0.13 -3.05
CA LEU A 50 -3.27 -0.22 -1.69
C LEU A 50 -4.79 -0.08 -1.67
N ASP A 51 -5.36 0.89 -2.39
CA ASP A 51 -6.81 1.06 -2.51
C ASP A 51 -7.47 -0.24 -3.01
N LYS A 52 -6.89 -0.85 -4.05
CA LYS A 52 -7.38 -2.12 -4.62
C LYS A 52 -7.24 -3.30 -3.66
N ILE A 53 -6.09 -3.44 -2.98
CA ILE A 53 -5.86 -4.49 -1.97
C ILE A 53 -6.88 -4.36 -0.84
N MET A 54 -7.09 -3.15 -0.33
CA MET A 54 -8.06 -2.92 0.74
C MET A 54 -9.50 -3.15 0.27
N GLN A 55 -9.81 -2.85 -1.00
CA GLN A 55 -11.08 -3.26 -1.61
C GLN A 55 -11.24 -4.78 -1.61
N CYS A 56 -10.24 -5.53 -2.08
CA CYS A 56 -10.28 -7.00 -2.09
C CYS A 56 -10.36 -7.61 -0.69
N SER A 57 -9.71 -6.98 0.30
CA SER A 57 -9.84 -7.36 1.71
C SER A 57 -11.29 -7.27 2.17
N ARG A 58 -11.99 -6.17 1.86
CA ARG A 58 -13.39 -5.95 2.26
C ARG A 58 -14.38 -6.84 1.49
N GLU A 59 -14.19 -7.00 0.19
CA GLU A 59 -15.16 -7.66 -0.69
C GLU A 59 -14.94 -9.17 -0.82
N LYS A 60 -13.68 -9.61 -0.79
CA LYS A 60 -13.28 -11.01 -1.06
C LYS A 60 -12.66 -11.72 0.15
N GLY A 61 -12.47 -11.01 1.27
CA GLY A 61 -11.87 -11.57 2.48
C GLY A 61 -10.36 -11.85 2.36
N GLN A 62 -9.69 -11.20 1.41
CA GLN A 62 -8.23 -11.27 1.27
C GLN A 62 -7.55 -10.80 2.56
N LYS A 63 -6.54 -11.54 3.04
CA LYS A 63 -5.78 -11.14 4.24
C LYS A 63 -4.72 -10.11 3.88
N VAL A 64 -4.65 -9.03 4.64
CA VAL A 64 -3.62 -7.99 4.46
C VAL A 64 -2.62 -8.04 5.61
N LEU A 65 -1.34 -8.13 5.27
CA LEU A 65 -0.22 -8.25 6.19
C LEU A 65 0.71 -7.04 6.01
N PRO A 66 0.56 -5.98 6.82
CA PRO A 66 1.43 -4.81 6.69
C PRO A 66 2.78 -5.02 7.36
N ILE A 67 3.83 -4.53 6.69
CA ILE A 67 5.19 -4.41 7.21
C ILE A 67 5.55 -2.93 7.21
N PHE A 68 5.88 -2.39 8.38
CA PHE A 68 6.29 -1.01 8.59
C PHE A 68 7.83 -0.95 8.55
N TYR A 69 8.37 -0.76 7.35
CA TYR A 69 9.79 -0.77 7.07
C TYR A 69 10.40 0.63 7.26
N HIS A 70 11.11 0.82 8.38
CA HIS A 70 11.70 2.11 8.77
C HIS A 70 10.71 3.29 8.82
N VAL A 71 9.44 3.00 9.09
CA VAL A 71 8.40 4.01 9.28
C VAL A 71 7.60 3.73 10.54
N ASP A 72 7.10 4.78 11.18
CA ASP A 72 6.13 4.63 12.26
C ASP A 72 4.76 4.29 11.68
N ARG A 73 4.08 3.29 12.27
CA ARG A 73 2.72 2.92 11.86
C ARG A 73 1.73 4.07 12.03
N SER A 74 1.96 4.96 13.00
CA SER A 74 1.17 6.17 13.19
C SER A 74 1.35 7.16 12.05
N ASP A 75 2.53 7.25 11.42
CA ASP A 75 2.74 8.09 10.24
C ASP A 75 1.97 7.55 9.03
N VAL A 76 1.95 6.22 8.84
CA VAL A 76 1.09 5.59 7.82
C VAL A 76 -0.39 5.86 8.10
N ARG A 77 -0.83 5.57 9.33
CA ARG A 77 -2.25 5.62 9.73
C ARG A 77 -2.82 7.04 9.78
N LYS A 78 -2.02 8.04 10.19
CA LYS A 78 -2.44 9.44 10.30
C LYS A 78 -1.98 10.28 9.11
N GLN A 79 -1.22 9.69 8.19
CA GLN A 79 -0.57 10.37 7.07
C GLN A 79 0.23 11.60 7.52
N THR A 80 1.10 11.39 8.51
CA THR A 80 2.09 12.36 9.01
C THR A 80 3.49 12.02 8.49
N GLY A 81 4.50 12.85 8.78
CA GLY A 81 5.86 12.67 8.26
C GLY A 81 5.89 12.64 6.72
N SER A 82 6.66 11.72 6.15
CA SER A 82 6.81 11.57 4.70
C SER A 82 5.49 11.29 3.96
N PHE A 83 4.53 10.63 4.60
CA PHE A 83 3.20 10.38 4.02
C PHE A 83 2.43 11.69 3.87
N GLY A 84 2.50 12.56 4.88
CA GLY A 84 1.88 13.89 4.82
C GLY A 84 2.51 14.77 3.74
N GLU A 85 3.84 14.75 3.64
CA GLU A 85 4.60 15.45 2.60
C GLU A 85 4.20 14.98 1.19
N ALA A 86 3.99 13.68 1.00
CA ALA A 86 3.54 13.14 -0.27
C ALA A 86 2.16 13.68 -0.68
N PHE A 87 1.19 13.69 0.25
CA PHE A 87 -0.14 14.23 -0.03
C PHE A 87 -0.15 15.73 -0.30
N ALA A 88 0.75 16.51 0.30
CA ALA A 88 0.88 17.93 0.02
C ALA A 88 1.28 18.21 -1.45
N ARG A 89 1.87 17.22 -2.15
CA ARG A 89 2.26 17.33 -3.57
C ARG A 89 1.15 16.96 -4.56
N TYR A 90 0.02 16.42 -4.10
CA TYR A 90 -1.06 15.91 -4.97
C TYR A 90 -2.15 16.92 -5.33
N GLY A 91 -1.80 18.21 -5.44
CA GLY A 91 -2.76 19.28 -5.77
C GLY A 91 -3.48 19.14 -7.13
N ASN A 92 -3.01 18.26 -8.01
CA ASN A 92 -3.65 17.97 -9.31
C ASN A 92 -4.46 16.67 -9.35
N ILE A 93 -4.57 15.95 -8.23
CA ILE A 93 -5.37 14.72 -8.12
C ILE A 93 -6.77 15.07 -7.61
N THR A 94 -7.78 14.34 -8.09
CA THR A 94 -9.16 14.52 -7.64
C THR A 94 -9.29 14.27 -6.15
N GLU A 95 -10.11 15.07 -5.47
CA GLU A 95 -10.36 14.94 -4.04
C GLU A 95 -10.86 13.54 -3.68
N GLU A 96 -11.76 12.97 -4.49
CA GLU A 96 -12.27 11.61 -4.32
C GLU A 96 -11.15 10.57 -4.25
N ARG A 97 -10.18 10.63 -5.17
CA ARG A 97 -9.07 9.66 -5.21
C ARG A 97 -8.14 9.84 -4.02
N VAL A 98 -7.87 11.09 -3.61
CA VAL A 98 -7.10 11.38 -2.39
C VAL A 98 -7.81 10.82 -1.15
N LEU A 99 -9.13 10.95 -1.06
CA LEU A 99 -9.91 10.41 0.05
C LEU A 99 -9.84 8.88 0.11
N ARG A 100 -9.93 8.19 -1.03
CA ARG A 100 -9.76 6.73 -1.09
C ARG A 100 -8.37 6.30 -0.61
N TRP A 101 -7.32 6.94 -1.10
CA TRP A 101 -5.94 6.64 -0.66
C TRP A 101 -5.74 6.86 0.84
N ARG A 102 -6.27 7.96 1.40
CA ARG A 102 -6.21 8.24 2.84
C ARG A 102 -6.96 7.19 3.65
N ALA A 103 -8.15 6.78 3.20
CA ALA A 103 -8.92 5.74 3.85
C ALA A 103 -8.16 4.40 3.84
N ALA A 104 -7.58 4.02 2.69
CA ALA A 104 -6.82 2.79 2.55
C ALA A 104 -5.57 2.77 3.45
N LEU A 105 -4.80 3.86 3.51
CA LEU A 105 -3.65 4.00 4.43
C LEU A 105 -4.08 3.97 5.91
N THR A 106 -5.20 4.60 6.24
CA THR A 106 -5.72 4.61 7.61
C THR A 106 -6.14 3.21 8.05
N GLU A 107 -6.85 2.48 7.19
CA GLU A 107 -7.30 1.11 7.45
C GLU A 107 -6.10 0.16 7.55
N ALA A 108 -5.22 0.15 6.55
CA ALA A 108 -4.04 -0.71 6.53
C ALA A 108 -3.05 -0.40 7.67
N GLY A 109 -2.83 0.89 7.98
CA GLY A 109 -2.06 1.32 9.14
C GLY A 109 -2.72 0.96 10.48
N GLY A 110 -4.02 0.63 10.48
CA GLY A 110 -4.76 0.11 11.62
C GLY A 110 -4.59 -1.40 11.83
N LEU A 111 -4.13 -2.16 10.85
CA LEU A 111 -3.98 -3.63 10.92
C LEU A 111 -2.72 -4.07 11.65
N SER A 112 -2.82 -5.14 12.45
CA SER A 112 -1.67 -5.77 13.09
C SER A 112 -0.64 -6.21 12.04
N GLY A 113 0.62 -5.90 12.29
CA GLY A 113 1.72 -6.16 11.36
C GLY A 113 3.06 -6.08 12.05
N TRP A 114 4.12 -6.07 11.26
CA TRP A 114 5.50 -6.14 11.75
C TRP A 114 6.22 -4.81 11.57
N HIS A 115 7.01 -4.42 12.55
CA HIS A 115 7.86 -3.24 12.46
C HIS A 115 9.30 -3.66 12.23
N VAL A 116 9.96 -3.04 11.26
CA VAL A 116 11.38 -3.28 10.98
C VAL A 116 12.15 -2.01 11.30
N GLN A 117 12.91 -2.04 12.40
CA GLN A 117 13.84 -0.98 12.79
C GLN A 117 15.25 -1.56 12.75
N HIS A 118 16.20 -0.85 12.12
CA HIS A 118 17.63 -1.20 12.01
C HIS A 118 17.99 -2.67 12.29
N GLY A 119 17.80 -3.53 11.29
CA GLY A 119 18.20 -4.95 11.32
C GLY A 119 17.32 -5.90 12.14
N HIS A 120 16.39 -5.42 12.96
CA HIS A 120 15.54 -6.25 13.82
C HIS A 120 14.04 -6.06 13.51
N VAL A 121 13.30 -7.17 13.52
CA VAL A 121 11.83 -7.19 13.47
C VAL A 121 11.31 -7.17 14.91
N ILE A 122 10.48 -6.18 15.27
CA ILE A 122 9.88 -6.02 16.60
C ILE A 122 8.36 -6.28 16.57
#